data_AF-A0AA97G3S3-F1
#
_entry.id   AF-A0AA97G3S3-F1
#
_cell.length_a   1.000
_cell.length_b   1.000
_cell.length_c   1.000
_cell.angle_alpha   90.00
_cell.angle_beta   90.00
_cell.angle_gamma   90.00
#
_symmetry.space_group_name_H-M   'P 1'
#
loop_
_entity.id
_entity.type
_entity.pdbx_description
1 polymer ?
#
loop_
_entity_poly.entity_id
_entity_poly.type
_entity_poly.pdbx_seq_one_letter_code
_entity_poly.pdbx_strand_id
1 'polypeptide(L)'
;MDGQTIKTFFPNPKARLPVMSRQGQRILVPWGRREGQPGLTPQGGWARLESIKKGIWNRFSPRPVKISVDAFMEKDEAGESHWFLLENQQFIQGLITTDGPFTRLYVVTEENEQSCHKRHRWPRVMDAAEPLRTASGGLF
;
A
#
# COMPACT_ATOMS: atom_id res chain seq x y z
N MET A 1 -14.69 3.52 22.45
CA MET A 1 -14.42 2.99 21.09
C MET A 1 -13.36 1.93 21.27
N ASP A 2 -13.74 0.66 21.18
CA ASP A 2 -12.86 -0.44 21.58
C ASP A 2 -11.63 -0.50 20.68
N GLY A 3 -10.48 -0.14 21.26
CA GLY A 3 -9.16 -0.02 20.64
C GLY A 3 -8.57 -1.38 20.28
N GLN A 4 -9.25 -2.14 19.43
CA GLN A 4 -8.75 -3.42 18.95
C GLN A 4 -7.74 -3.21 17.83
N THR A 5 -6.48 -3.54 18.09
CA THR A 5 -5.43 -3.58 17.06
C THR A 5 -5.71 -4.73 16.08
N ILE A 6 -5.89 -4.39 14.81
CA ILE A 6 -6.10 -5.38 13.73
C ILE A 6 -4.80 -5.56 12.96
N LYS A 7 -4.22 -6.76 13.04
CA LYS A 7 -3.07 -7.14 12.21
C LYS A 7 -3.55 -7.76 10.90
N THR A 8 -3.09 -7.23 9.77
CA THR A 8 -3.41 -7.74 8.44
C THR A 8 -2.16 -8.24 7.76
N PHE A 9 -2.19 -9.49 7.28
CA PHE A 9 -1.07 -10.14 6.60
C PHE A 9 -1.41 -10.41 5.14
N PHE A 10 -0.50 -10.06 4.22
CA PHE A 10 -0.72 -10.26 2.78
C PHE A 10 -1.09 -11.70 2.38
N PRO A 11 -0.50 -12.77 2.96
CA PRO A 11 -0.89 -14.14 2.61
C PRO A 11 -2.38 -14.45 2.81
N ASN A 12 -3.08 -13.71 3.68
CA ASN A 12 -4.54 -13.84 3.79
C ASN A 12 -5.21 -13.34 2.48
N PRO A 13 -5.94 -14.19 1.74
CA PRO A 13 -6.58 -13.81 0.49
C PRO A 13 -7.70 -12.77 0.65
N LYS A 14 -8.21 -12.59 1.88
CA LYS A 14 -9.22 -11.60 2.24
C LYS A 14 -8.62 -10.33 2.85
N ALA A 15 -7.29 -10.19 2.88
CA ALA A 15 -6.61 -9.03 3.44
C ALA A 15 -7.07 -7.74 2.76
N ARG A 16 -7.44 -6.76 3.59
CA ARG A 16 -7.81 -5.41 3.18
C ARG A 16 -7.04 -4.42 4.02
N LEU A 17 -6.66 -3.29 3.42
CA LEU A 17 -6.01 -2.21 4.16
C LEU A 17 -6.91 -0.97 4.20
N PRO A 18 -6.84 -0.20 5.30
CA PRO A 18 -7.55 1.06 5.44
C PRO A 18 -6.93 2.16 4.57
N VAL A 19 -7.74 2.73 3.69
CA VAL A 19 -7.40 3.90 2.87
C VAL A 19 -8.20 5.10 3.34
N MET A 20 -7.57 6.27 3.45
CA MET A 20 -8.28 7.52 3.71
C MET A 20 -8.87 8.08 2.43
N SER A 21 -10.18 8.32 2.42
CA SER A 21 -10.85 9.05 1.34
C SER A 21 -10.59 10.55 1.45
N ARG A 22 -10.90 11.30 0.39
CA ARG A 22 -10.83 12.78 0.39
C ARG A 22 -11.74 13.41 1.45
N GLN A 23 -12.79 12.72 1.87
CA GLN A 23 -13.73 13.14 2.91
C GLN A 23 -13.29 12.72 4.32
N GLY A 24 -12.08 12.17 4.47
CA GLY A 24 -11.54 11.73 5.76
C GLY A 24 -12.09 10.38 6.25
N GLN A 25 -12.89 9.69 5.44
CA GLN A 25 -13.41 8.37 5.81
C GLN A 25 -12.37 7.28 5.59
N ARG A 26 -12.34 6.29 6.48
CA ARG A 26 -11.49 5.10 6.35
C ARG A 26 -12.25 4.00 5.61
N ILE A 27 -11.75 3.63 4.42
CA ILE A 27 -12.36 2.63 3.55
C ILE A 27 -11.43 1.42 3.43
N LEU A 28 -11.95 0.20 3.62
CA LEU A 28 -11.17 -1.03 3.49
C LEU A 28 -11.11 -1.53 2.05
N VAL A 29 -9.93 -1.51 1.45
CA VAL A 29 -9.69 -1.90 0.04
C VAL A 29 -8.91 -3.22 -0.01
N PRO A 30 -9.27 -4.17 -0.90
CA PRO A 30 -8.51 -5.41 -1.09
C PRO A 30 -7.02 -5.15 -1.38
N TRP A 31 -6.15 -5.80 -0.61
CA TRP A 31 -4.70 -5.62 -0.74
C TRP A 31 -4.14 -6.54 -1.82
N GLY A 32 -3.80 -5.96 -2.97
CA GLY A 32 -3.07 -6.59 -4.06
C GLY A 32 -3.86 -7.63 -4.85
N ARG A 33 -3.16 -8.33 -5.74
CA ARG A 33 -3.68 -9.47 -6.50
C ARG A 33 -2.96 -10.75 -6.09
N ARG A 34 -3.71 -11.78 -5.73
CA ARG A 34 -3.15 -13.13 -5.52
C ARG A 34 -3.05 -13.91 -6.81
N GLU A 35 -2.23 -14.95 -6.80
CA GLU A 35 -2.24 -15.97 -7.83
C GLU A 35 -3.65 -16.59 -7.94
N GLY A 36 -4.08 -16.90 -9.16
CA GLY A 36 -5.43 -17.41 -9.45
C GLY A 36 -6.56 -16.37 -9.39
N GLN A 37 -6.35 -15.18 -8.81
CA GLN A 37 -7.38 -14.14 -8.85
C GLN A 37 -7.44 -13.48 -10.25
N PRO A 38 -8.67 -13.20 -10.75
CA PRO A 38 -8.88 -12.64 -12.08
C PRO A 38 -8.29 -11.24 -12.26
N GLY A 39 -8.13 -10.83 -13.51
CA GLY A 39 -7.69 -9.50 -13.89
C GLY A 39 -6.20 -9.38 -14.22
N LEU A 40 -5.85 -8.22 -14.77
CA LEU A 40 -4.59 -7.91 -15.46
C LEU A 40 -3.61 -7.11 -14.62
N THR A 41 -4.03 -6.60 -13.45
CA THR A 41 -3.13 -5.86 -12.55
C THR A 41 -1.97 -6.74 -12.09
N PRO A 42 -0.82 -6.16 -11.70
CA PRO A 42 0.34 -6.96 -11.28
C PRO A 42 0.02 -7.90 -10.11
N GLN A 43 0.57 -9.10 -10.11
CA GLN A 43 0.49 -10.00 -8.96
C GLN A 43 1.31 -9.44 -7.78
N GLY A 44 0.88 -9.74 -6.57
CA GLY A 44 1.48 -9.24 -5.33
C GLY A 44 0.72 -8.08 -4.72
N GLY A 45 1.28 -7.52 -3.65
CA GLY A 45 0.69 -6.42 -2.87
C GLY A 45 1.52 -5.13 -2.89
N TRP A 46 2.55 -5.06 -3.72
CA TRP A 46 3.53 -3.97 -3.69
C TRP A 46 3.74 -3.36 -5.07
N ALA A 47 3.92 -2.05 -5.11
CA ALA A 47 4.23 -1.28 -6.31
C ALA A 47 5.51 -0.48 -6.06
N ARG A 48 6.59 -0.77 -6.79
CA ARG A 48 7.83 -0.01 -6.61
C ARG A 48 7.68 1.42 -7.10
N LEU A 49 8.10 2.39 -6.28
CA LEU A 49 8.09 3.81 -6.62
C LEU A 49 8.79 4.07 -7.95
N GLU A 50 9.95 3.46 -8.18
CA GLU A 50 10.68 3.56 -9.45
C GLU A 50 9.85 3.09 -10.66
N SER A 51 9.09 2.00 -10.53
CA SER A 51 8.24 1.47 -11.60
C SER A 51 7.04 2.38 -11.85
N ILE A 52 6.50 3.00 -10.80
CA ILE A 52 5.44 4.00 -10.91
C ILE A 52 5.96 5.24 -11.64
N LYS A 53 7.12 5.78 -11.23
CA LYS A 53 7.76 6.94 -11.87
C LYS A 53 8.11 6.70 -13.34
N LYS A 54 8.50 5.47 -13.70
CA LYS A 54 8.75 5.05 -15.09
C LYS A 54 7.47 4.85 -15.92
N GLY A 55 6.28 5.06 -15.35
CA GLY A 55 5.00 4.97 -16.05
C GLY A 55 4.51 3.54 -16.32
N ILE A 56 5.18 2.50 -15.80
CA ILE A 56 4.81 1.08 -16.00
C ILE A 56 3.37 0.81 -15.54
N TRP A 57 2.91 1.55 -14.54
CA TRP A 57 1.59 1.40 -13.95
C TRP A 57 0.49 2.18 -14.68
N ASN A 58 0.82 3.10 -15.59
CA ASN A 58 -0.14 4.02 -16.22
C ASN A 58 -1.29 3.29 -16.93
N ARG A 59 -1.01 2.12 -17.52
CA ARG A 59 -2.02 1.26 -18.17
C ARG A 59 -3.11 0.73 -17.23
N PHE A 60 -2.95 0.87 -15.91
CA PHE A 60 -3.91 0.43 -14.90
C PHE A 60 -4.63 1.59 -14.21
N SER A 61 -4.56 2.79 -14.81
CA SER A 61 -5.13 4.04 -14.28
C SER A 61 -4.82 4.24 -12.79
N PRO A 62 -3.52 4.25 -12.43
CA PRO A 62 -3.10 4.16 -11.04
C PRO A 62 -3.39 5.49 -10.32
N ARG A 63 -3.96 5.39 -9.12
CA ARG A 63 -4.29 6.55 -8.29
C ARG A 63 -3.57 6.45 -6.94
N PRO A 64 -2.74 7.42 -6.57
CA PRO A 64 -2.08 7.41 -5.27
C PRO A 64 -3.11 7.63 -4.16
N VAL A 65 -2.96 6.94 -3.04
CA VAL A 65 -3.83 7.07 -1.87
C VAL A 65 -3.05 7.00 -0.56
N LYS A 66 -3.66 7.42 0.56
CA LYS A 66 -3.06 7.34 1.90
C LYS A 66 -3.55 6.07 2.60
N ILE A 67 -2.63 5.15 2.95
CA ILE A 67 -2.92 3.99 3.79
C ILE A 67 -2.69 4.39 5.25
N SER A 68 -3.76 4.35 6.05
CA SER A 68 -3.74 4.82 7.45
C SER A 68 -3.69 3.63 8.41
N VAL A 69 -2.48 3.31 8.87
CA VAL A 69 -2.18 2.23 9.81
C VAL A 69 -1.25 2.74 10.90
N ASP A 70 -1.24 2.07 12.04
CA ASP A 70 -0.40 2.45 13.18
C ASP A 70 1.05 1.96 13.03
N ALA A 71 1.26 0.89 12.26
CA ALA A 71 2.56 0.24 12.07
C ALA A 71 2.61 -0.62 10.80
N PHE A 72 3.81 -0.96 10.35
CA PHE A 72 4.06 -2.05 9.42
C PHE A 72 5.07 -3.04 10.00
N MET A 73 5.23 -4.19 9.34
CA MET A 73 6.10 -5.26 9.80
C MET A 73 7.03 -5.72 8.68
N GLU A 74 8.30 -5.85 9.01
CA GLU A 74 9.31 -6.52 8.19
C GLU A 74 9.76 -7.81 8.87
N LYS A 75 10.16 -8.79 8.06
CA LYS A 75 10.80 -10.01 8.55
C LYS A 75 12.28 -9.96 8.27
N ASP A 76 13.10 -10.11 9.31
CA ASP A 76 14.56 -10.18 9.14
C ASP A 76 15.00 -11.47 8.44
N GLU A 77 16.33 -11.64 8.28
CA GLU A 77 16.91 -12.81 7.62
C GLU A 77 16.66 -14.11 8.38
N ALA A 78 16.47 -14.06 9.70
CA ALA A 78 16.08 -15.19 10.54
C ALA A 78 14.56 -15.47 10.51
N GLY A 79 13.77 -14.57 9.91
CA GLY A 79 12.32 -14.66 9.80
C GLY A 79 11.55 -14.06 10.98
N GLU A 80 12.24 -13.40 11.92
CA GLU A 80 11.63 -12.72 13.06
C GLU A 80 10.91 -11.46 12.62
N SER A 81 9.78 -11.16 13.27
CA SER A 81 8.91 -10.04 12.88
C SER A 81 9.25 -8.78 13.65
N HIS A 82 9.66 -7.73 12.94
CA HIS A 82 9.97 -6.41 13.49
C HIS A 82 8.89 -5.42 13.09
N TRP A 83 8.26 -4.80 14.09
CA TRP A 83 7.19 -3.83 13.87
C TRP A 83 7.75 -2.40 13.95
N PHE A 84 7.43 -1.61 12.94
CA PHE A 84 7.83 -0.21 12.82
C PHE A 84 6.59 0.66 12.94
N LEU A 85 6.55 1.47 14.00
CA LEU A 85 5.44 2.38 14.27
C LEU A 85 5.50 3.56 13.30
N LEU A 86 4.32 4.01 12.85
CA LEU A 86 4.17 5.29 12.17
C LEU A 86 3.97 6.38 13.22
N GLU A 87 4.63 7.51 13.04
CA GLU A 87 4.41 8.68 13.88
C GLU A 87 3.04 9.32 13.60
N ASN A 88 2.61 10.19 14.52
CA ASN A 88 1.41 10.98 14.32
C ASN A 88 1.54 11.80 13.03
N GLN A 89 0.50 11.76 12.19
CA GLN A 89 0.45 12.38 10.86
C GLN A 89 1.25 11.67 9.77
N GLN A 90 1.89 10.53 10.03
CA GLN A 90 2.46 9.70 8.98
C GLN A 90 1.42 8.78 8.33
N PHE A 91 1.67 8.40 7.09
CA PHE A 91 0.91 7.38 6.38
C PHE A 91 1.80 6.61 5.41
N ILE A 92 1.38 5.42 5.02
CA ILE A 92 2.03 4.68 3.94
C ILE A 92 1.38 5.08 2.62
N GLN A 93 2.17 5.45 1.61
CA GLN A 93 1.63 5.69 0.28
C GLN A 93 1.11 4.37 -0.32
N GLY A 94 -0.16 4.38 -0.72
CA GLY A 94 -0.78 3.33 -1.50
C GLY A 94 -0.95 3.71 -2.96
N LEU A 95 -1.25 2.71 -3.78
CA LEU A 95 -1.62 2.85 -5.18
C LEU A 95 -2.88 2.02 -5.45
N ILE A 96 -4.00 2.69 -5.71
CA ILE A 96 -5.22 2.00 -6.17
C ILE A 96 -5.16 1.85 -7.69
N THR A 97 -5.53 0.66 -8.15
CA THR A 97 -5.76 0.37 -9.56
C THR A 97 -7.11 -0.30 -9.73
N THR A 98 -7.70 -0.13 -10.90
CA THR A 98 -8.98 -0.72 -11.27
C THR A 98 -8.83 -1.47 -12.58
N ASP A 99 -9.31 -2.71 -12.61
CA ASP A 99 -9.39 -3.53 -13.81
C ASP A 99 -10.78 -4.16 -13.90
N GLY A 100 -11.62 -3.63 -14.80
CA GLY A 100 -13.04 -3.93 -14.83
C GLY A 100 -13.69 -3.76 -13.45
N PRO A 101 -14.29 -4.82 -12.87
CA PRO A 101 -14.90 -4.77 -11.54
C PRO A 101 -13.89 -4.85 -10.38
N PHE A 102 -12.61 -5.11 -10.65
CA PHE A 102 -11.61 -5.39 -9.61
C PHE A 102 -10.87 -4.12 -9.21
N THR A 103 -11.16 -3.61 -8.01
CA THR A 103 -10.35 -2.57 -7.36
C THR A 103 -9.32 -3.21 -6.44
N ARG A 104 -8.05 -2.83 -6.59
CA ARG A 104 -6.94 -3.35 -5.78
C ARG A 104 -6.02 -2.25 -5.32
N LEU A 105 -5.59 -2.37 -4.07
CA LEU A 105 -4.61 -1.49 -3.44
C LEU A 105 -3.25 -2.18 -3.40
N TYR A 106 -2.21 -1.44 -3.78
CA TYR A 106 -0.81 -1.85 -3.65
C TYR A 106 -0.10 -0.90 -2.69
N VAL A 107 0.74 -1.45 -1.80
CA VAL A 107 1.64 -0.65 -0.97
C VAL A 107 2.76 -0.14 -1.86
N VAL A 108 2.97 1.17 -1.90
CA VAL A 108 4.12 1.73 -2.62
C VAL A 108 5.38 1.44 -1.81
N THR A 109 6.40 0.90 -2.47
CA THR A 109 7.69 0.62 -1.83
C THR A 109 8.81 1.41 -2.49
N GLU A 110 9.78 1.84 -1.71
CA GLU A 110 11.02 2.46 -2.16
C GLU A 110 12.24 1.73 -1.62
N GLU A 111 13.41 2.13 -2.09
CA GLU A 111 14.68 1.60 -1.61
C GLU A 111 15.05 2.25 -0.27
N ASN A 112 15.39 1.45 0.73
CA ASN A 112 15.78 1.93 2.05
C ASN A 112 16.74 0.93 2.70
N GLU A 113 17.87 1.42 3.20
CA GLU A 113 18.92 0.61 3.82
C GLU A 113 18.47 -0.10 5.12
N GLN A 114 17.44 0.40 5.80
CA GLN A 114 16.84 -0.24 6.97
C GLN A 114 16.09 -1.54 6.62
N SER A 115 15.77 -1.75 5.34
CA SER A 115 15.09 -2.95 4.89
C SER A 115 16.03 -4.16 4.92
N CYS A 116 15.61 -5.19 5.63
CA CYS A 116 16.22 -6.52 5.66
C CYS A 116 15.94 -7.36 4.39
N HIS A 117 15.17 -6.84 3.43
CA HIS A 117 14.98 -7.52 2.16
C HIS A 117 16.22 -7.38 1.27
N LYS A 118 16.59 -8.44 0.53
CA LYS A 118 17.67 -8.44 -0.49
C LYS A 118 17.57 -7.36 -1.57
N ARG A 119 16.41 -6.71 -1.71
CA ARG A 119 16.15 -5.62 -2.65
C ARG A 119 15.83 -4.30 -1.96
N HIS A 120 16.16 -4.21 -0.66
CA HIS A 120 15.98 -3.05 0.21
C HIS A 120 14.60 -2.39 0.11
N ARG A 121 13.54 -3.21 0.00
CA ARG A 121 12.18 -2.69 -0.21
C ARG A 121 11.57 -2.29 1.12
N TRP A 122 11.12 -1.05 1.19
CA TRP A 122 10.49 -0.48 2.36
C TRP A 122 9.18 0.20 1.99
N PRO A 123 8.12 0.12 2.79
CA PRO A 123 6.91 0.92 2.55
C PRO A 123 7.28 2.40 2.47
N ARG A 124 6.80 3.10 1.45
CA ARG A 124 7.02 4.54 1.31
C ARG A 124 6.18 5.29 2.34
N VAL A 125 6.78 5.63 3.46
CA VAL A 125 6.17 6.44 4.52
C VAL A 125 6.26 7.91 4.14
N MET A 126 5.19 8.65 4.37
CA MET A 126 5.08 10.08 4.06
C MET A 126 4.42 10.82 5.22
N ASP A 127 4.73 12.11 5.37
CA ASP A 127 4.05 13.00 6.30
C ASP A 127 2.77 13.57 5.69
N ALA A 128 1.75 13.83 6.52
CA ALA A 128 0.45 14.32 6.06
C ALA A 128 0.51 15.65 5.30
N ALA A 129 1.53 16.48 5.60
CA ALA A 129 1.82 17.75 4.93
C ALA A 129 2.29 17.57 3.48
N GLU A 130 2.78 16.37 3.12
CA GLU A 130 3.22 16.09 1.75
C GLU A 130 2.03 15.76 0.83
N PRO A 131 1.93 16.42 -0.33
CA PRO A 131 0.85 16.14 -1.29
C PRO A 131 1.10 14.84 -2.05
N LEU A 132 0.07 14.00 -2.16
CA LEU A 132 0.03 12.94 -3.17
C LEU A 132 -0.20 13.57 -4.54
N ARG A 133 0.78 13.46 -5.45
CA ARG A 133 0.67 14.00 -6.80
C ARG A 133 -0.18 13.07 -7.68
N THR A 134 -1.32 13.57 -8.17
CA THR A 134 -2.27 12.82 -9.01
C THR A 134 -2.12 13.20 -10.50
N ALA A 135 -2.39 12.24 -11.40
CA ALA A 135 -2.92 12.53 -12.73
C ALA A 135 -4.45 12.33 -12.68
N SER A 136 -5.19 13.44 -12.68
CA SER A 136 -6.65 13.62 -12.88
C SER A 136 -7.67 12.64 -12.24
N GLY A 137 -8.49 13.16 -11.32
CA GLY A 137 -9.95 12.97 -11.24
C GLY A 137 -10.55 11.60 -10.86
N GLY A 138 -10.84 11.37 -9.58
CA GLY A 138 -11.70 10.28 -9.11
C GLY A 138 -12.08 10.40 -7.63
N LEU A 139 -13.06 9.61 -7.17
CA LEU A 139 -13.67 9.63 -5.83
C LEU A 139 -12.74 9.28 -4.64
N PHE A 140 -11.43 9.13 -4.86
CA PHE A 140 -10.42 8.99 -3.81
C PHE A 140 -9.29 9.98 -4.03
#